data_AF-A0AAN5CVH5-F1
#
_entry.id   AF-A0AAN5CVH5-F1
#
_cell.length_a   1.000
_cell.length_b   1.000
_cell.length_c   1.000
_cell.angle_alpha   90.00
_cell.angle_beta   90.00
_cell.angle_gamma   90.00
#
_symmetry.space_group_name_H-M   'P 1'
#
loop_
_entity.id
_entity.type
_entity.pdbx_description
1 polymer ?
#
loop_
_entity_poly.entity_id
_entity_poly.type
_entity_poly.pdbx_seq_one_letter_code
_entity_poly.pdbx_strand_id
1 'polypeptide(L)'
;LQILYVAGFFSCMLYLYDYDLVYSHCSGITPSSETFISIFALSVLVTLIFSLVVFRRLLRRNEKFLQRRNESLSERYQIKENIRTLKLLLPLVETQFALNFTPILVWLCYATIPHGFDPRAYPIFE
;
A
#
# COMPACT_ATOMS: atom_id res chain seq x y z
N LEU A 1 16.19 11.48 -10.25
CA LEU A 1 16.12 10.27 -11.09
C LEU A 1 15.00 9.32 -10.64
N GLN A 2 15.00 8.83 -9.40
CA GLN A 2 13.99 7.88 -8.90
C GLN A 2 12.55 8.42 -8.96
N ILE A 3 12.33 9.70 -8.64
CA ILE A 3 11.01 10.34 -8.72
C ILE A 3 10.49 10.37 -10.17
N LEU A 4 11.37 10.56 -11.15
CA LEU A 4 11.03 10.56 -12.58
C LEU A 4 10.62 9.18 -13.09
N TYR A 5 11.27 8.12 -12.59
CA TYR A 5 10.85 6.74 -12.91
C TYR A 5 9.48 6.40 -12.31
N VAL A 6 9.24 6.83 -11.08
CA VAL A 6 7.95 6.63 -10.41
C VAL A 6 6.85 7.42 -11.15
N ALA A 7 7.08 8.70 -11.44
CA ALA A 7 6.14 9.51 -12.20
C ALA A 7 5.88 8.96 -13.61
N GLY A 8 6.92 8.54 -14.32
CA GLY A 8 6.80 7.92 -15.65
C GLY A 8 6.03 6.59 -15.62
N PHE A 9 6.23 5.79 -14.58
CA PHE A 9 5.46 4.57 -14.35
C PHE A 9 3.97 4.89 -14.17
N PHE A 10 3.61 5.83 -13.28
CA PHE A 10 2.21 6.22 -13.06
C PHE A 10 1.55 6.85 -14.29
N SER A 11 2.26 7.68 -15.07
CA SER A 11 1.73 8.28 -16.30
C SER A 11 1.51 7.25 -17.41
N CYS A 12 2.42 6.27 -17.55
CA CYS A 12 2.25 5.16 -18.49
C CYS A 12 1.04 4.29 -18.11
N MET A 13 0.87 4.05 -16.81
CA MET A 13 -0.26 3.30 -16.25
C MET A 13 -1.61 3.97 -16.55
N LEU A 14 -1.69 5.31 -16.45
CA LEU A 14 -2.90 6.06 -16.84
C LEU A 14 -3.19 5.99 -18.34
N TYR A 15 -2.16 6.01 -19.18
CA TYR A 15 -2.33 5.94 -20.64
C TYR A 15 -2.85 4.58 -21.11
N LEU A 16 -2.50 3.51 -20.40
CA LEU A 16 -2.96 2.15 -20.70
C LEU A 16 -4.35 1.84 -20.13
N TYR A 17 -4.93 2.75 -19.35
CA TYR A 17 -6.26 2.57 -18.79
C TYR A 17 -7.33 2.91 -19.83
N ASP A 18 -8.18 1.94 -20.15
CA ASP A 18 -9.25 2.09 -21.14
C ASP A 18 -10.43 2.83 -20.53
N TYR A 19 -10.62 4.10 -20.93
CA TYR A 19 -11.70 4.97 -20.47
C TYR A 19 -12.98 4.84 -21.31
N ASP A 20 -12.99 4.01 -22.37
CA ASP A 20 -13.93 4.14 -23.49
C ASP A 20 -15.28 3.40 -23.30
N LEU A 21 -15.69 3.13 -22.07
CA LEU A 21 -16.96 2.42 -21.78
C LEU A 21 -18.04 3.33 -21.18
N VAL A 22 -19.03 3.67 -22.00
CA VAL A 22 -20.29 4.37 -21.66
C VAL A 22 -21.32 3.39 -21.09
N TYR A 23 -20.97 2.61 -20.07
CA TYR A 23 -21.95 1.80 -19.34
C TYR A 23 -21.67 1.82 -17.84
N SER A 24 -22.68 2.20 -17.06
CA SER A 24 -22.72 2.08 -15.60
C SER A 24 -22.95 0.63 -15.20
N HIS A 25 -22.01 -0.26 -15.50
CA HIS A 25 -21.92 -1.51 -14.74
C HIS A 25 -21.39 -1.16 -13.35
N CYS A 26 -22.03 -1.66 -12.29
CA CYS A 26 -21.58 -1.47 -10.90
C CYS A 26 -20.20 -2.07 -10.59
N SER A 27 -19.47 -2.59 -11.58
CA SER A 27 -18.04 -2.82 -11.50
C SER A 27 -17.31 -1.65 -12.17
N GLY A 28 -16.73 -0.76 -11.37
CA GLY A 28 -15.79 0.28 -11.85
C GLY A 28 -14.50 -0.26 -12.47
N ILE A 29 -14.48 -1.55 -12.83
CA ILE A 29 -13.37 -2.30 -13.40
C ILE A 29 -13.92 -2.97 -14.67
N THR A 30 -13.34 -2.63 -15.81
CA THR A 30 -13.62 -3.30 -17.08
C THR A 30 -12.91 -4.65 -17.09
N PRO A 31 -13.44 -5.70 -17.75
CA PRO A 31 -12.78 -7.00 -17.79
C PRO A 31 -11.38 -6.95 -18.43
N SER A 32 -11.11 -5.96 -19.29
CA SER A 32 -9.77 -5.68 -19.83
C SER A 32 -8.82 -5.05 -18.80
N SER A 33 -9.32 -4.25 -17.86
CA SER A 33 -8.53 -3.57 -16.82
C SER A 33 -8.35 -4.37 -15.53
N GLU A 34 -9.08 -5.47 -15.34
CA GLU A 34 -8.99 -6.31 -14.12
C GLU A 34 -7.56 -6.81 -13.87
N THR A 35 -6.91 -7.36 -14.89
CA THR A 35 -5.51 -7.83 -14.81
C THR A 35 -4.56 -6.69 -14.42
N PHE A 36 -4.79 -5.52 -15.01
CA PHE A 36 -3.96 -4.34 -14.80
C PHE A 36 -4.08 -3.80 -13.37
N ILE A 37 -5.31 -3.61 -12.89
CA ILE A 37 -5.60 -3.14 -11.53
C ILE A 37 -5.06 -4.15 -10.50
N SER A 38 -5.15 -5.45 -10.79
CA SER A 38 -4.61 -6.50 -9.93
C SER A 38 -3.09 -6.44 -9.79
N ILE A 39 -2.36 -6.25 -10.90
CA ILE A 39 -0.89 -6.08 -10.88
C ILE A 39 -0.52 -4.81 -10.12
N PHE A 40 -1.23 -3.71 -10.37
CA PHE A 40 -1.01 -2.45 -9.69
C PHE A 40 -1.21 -2.59 -8.17
N ALA A 41 -2.34 -3.17 -7.75
CA ALA A 41 -2.65 -3.41 -6.33
C ALA A 41 -1.57 -4.28 -5.64
N LEU A 42 -1.09 -5.32 -6.32
CA LEU A 42 0.01 -6.15 -5.82
C LEU A 42 1.31 -5.34 -5.65
N SER A 43 1.65 -4.49 -6.61
CA SER A 43 2.85 -3.64 -6.54
C SER A 43 2.79 -2.65 -5.36
N VAL A 44 1.62 -2.06 -5.11
CA VAL A 44 1.37 -1.17 -3.98
C VAL A 44 1.49 -1.94 -2.66
N LEU A 45 0.90 -3.13 -2.57
CA LEU A 45 0.99 -3.99 -1.39
C LEU A 45 2.43 -4.33 -1.02
N VAL A 46 3.24 -4.76 -2.00
CA VAL A 46 4.66 -5.08 -1.79
C VAL A 46 5.42 -3.86 -1.30
N THR A 47 5.14 -2.69 -1.87
CA THR A 47 5.78 -1.42 -1.47
C THR A 47 5.40 -1.02 -0.04
N LEU A 48 4.14 -1.21 0.37
CA LEU A 48 3.69 -0.92 1.73
C LEU A 48 4.31 -1.88 2.76
N ILE A 49 4.37 -3.19 2.46
CA ILE A 49 5.04 -4.18 3.32
C ILE A 49 6.52 -3.83 3.48
N PHE A 50 7.21 -3.55 2.37
CA PHE A 50 8.61 -3.15 2.38
C PHE A 50 8.82 -1.90 3.24
N SER A 51 7.99 -0.88 3.06
CA SER A 51 8.04 0.36 3.82
C SER A 51 7.87 0.09 5.32
N LEU A 52 6.85 -0.66 5.72
CA LEU A 52 6.60 -1.02 7.12
C LEU A 52 7.81 -1.72 7.75
N VAL A 53 8.41 -2.68 7.04
CA VAL A 53 9.62 -3.40 7.50
C VAL A 53 10.81 -2.45 7.66
N VAL A 54 11.04 -1.56 6.69
CA VAL A 54 12.13 -0.58 6.73
C VAL A 54 11.96 0.38 7.91
N PHE A 55 10.78 0.98 8.08
CA PHE A 55 10.50 1.91 9.18
C PHE A 55 10.70 1.25 10.56
N ARG A 56 10.19 0.02 10.75
CA ARG A 56 10.42 -0.73 12.00
C ARG A 56 11.89 -1.09 12.22
N ARG A 57 12.63 -1.47 11.18
CA ARG A 57 14.07 -1.76 11.28
C ARG A 57 14.87 -0.51 11.61
N LEU A 58 14.56 0.61 10.97
CA LEU A 58 15.21 1.90 11.25
C LEU A 58 14.96 2.33 12.69
N LEU A 59 13.73 2.22 13.19
CA LEU A 59 13.41 2.56 14.57
C LEU A 59 14.23 1.72 15.56
N ARG A 60 14.22 0.38 15.41
CA ARG A 60 14.99 -0.52 16.27
C ARG A 60 16.49 -0.26 16.21
N ARG A 61 17.03 0.07 15.03
CA ARG A 61 18.45 0.41 14.88
C ARG A 61 18.78 1.70 15.63
N ASN A 62 18.01 2.76 15.43
CA ASN A 62 18.23 4.05 16.10
C ASN A 62 18.11 3.91 17.63
N GLU A 63 17.13 3.15 18.13
CA GLU A 63 16.99 2.87 19.57
C GLU A 63 18.21 2.12 20.13
N LYS A 64 18.75 1.14 19.39
CA LYS A 64 20.00 0.44 19.76
C LYS A 64 21.22 1.35 19.72
N PHE A 65 21.30 2.27 18.75
CA PHE A 65 22.39 3.25 18.69
C PHE A 65 22.34 4.22 19.88
N LEU A 66 21.16 4.71 20.24
CA LEU A 66 20.99 5.62 21.38
C LEU A 66 21.47 5.01 22.73
N GLN A 67 21.35 3.68 22.88
CA GLN A 67 21.83 2.96 24.06
C GLN A 67 23.36 2.91 24.17
N ARG A 68 24.10 3.13 23.08
CA ARG A 68 25.56 3.20 23.10
C ARG A 68 25.98 4.49 23.82
N ARG A 69 26.97 4.38 24.72
CA ARG A 69 27.48 5.51 25.52
C ARG A 69 28.68 6.22 24.89
N ASN A 70 29.14 5.78 23.72
CA ASN A 70 30.37 6.27 23.08
C ASN A 70 30.14 7.38 22.05
N GLU A 71 28.92 7.93 21.97
CA GLU A 71 28.57 8.93 20.96
C GLU A 71 28.59 10.35 21.53
N SER A 72 28.92 11.30 20.67
CA SER A 72 28.96 12.72 21.01
C SER A 72 27.56 13.26 21.36
N LEU A 73 27.50 14.38 22.10
CA LEU A 73 26.23 15.00 22.50
C LEU A 73 25.36 15.40 21.29
N SER A 74 25.97 15.84 20.19
CA SER A 74 25.28 16.20 18.96
C SER A 74 24.68 14.99 18.24
N GLU A 75 25.43 13.88 18.13
CA GLU A 75 24.95 12.63 17.52
C GLU A 75 23.76 12.06 18.31
N ARG A 76 23.86 12.06 19.65
CA ARG A 76 22.76 11.61 20.51
C ARG A 76 21.49 12.44 20.33
N TYR A 77 21.63 13.75 20.14
CA TYR A 77 20.49 14.62 19.84
C TYR A 77 19.86 14.28 18.47
N GLN A 78 20.68 14.13 17.44
CA GLN A 78 20.21 13.77 16.09
C GLN A 78 19.48 12.42 16.09
N ILE A 79 20.01 11.40 16.78
CA ILE A 79 19.36 10.09 16.90
C ILE A 79 18.04 10.19 17.65
N LYS A 80 17.99 10.98 18.74
CA LYS A 80 16.75 11.18 19.50
C LYS A 80 15.67 11.83 18.65
N GLU A 81 16.04 12.80 17.81
CA GLU A 81 15.10 13.44 16.88
C GLU A 81 14.67 12.48 15.76
N ASN A 82 15.59 11.68 15.21
CA ASN A 82 15.24 10.63 14.25
C ASN A 82 14.26 9.60 14.83
N ILE A 83 14.45 9.18 16.08
CA ILE A 83 13.52 8.28 16.78
C ILE A 83 12.15 8.93 16.94
N ARG A 84 12.12 10.22 17.32
CA ARG A 84 10.87 10.98 17.46
C ARG A 84 10.11 11.04 16.13
N THR A 85 10.81 11.39 15.06
CA THR A 85 10.25 11.45 13.70
C THR A 85 9.76 10.08 13.23
N LEU A 86 10.54 9.01 13.44
CA LEU A 86 10.12 7.66 13.10
C LEU A 86 8.88 7.21 13.89
N LYS A 87 8.77 7.56 15.17
CA LYS A 87 7.57 7.28 15.98
C LYS A 87 6.33 8.04 15.52
N LEU A 88 6.51 9.22 14.92
CA LEU A 88 5.41 9.98 14.31
C LEU A 88 5.00 9.41 12.94
N LEU A 89 5.96 8.95 12.14
CA LEU A 89 5.70 8.43 10.80
C LEU A 89 5.21 6.97 10.80
N LEU A 90 5.63 6.16 11.76
CA LEU A 90 5.24 4.75 11.86
C LEU A 90 3.70 4.54 11.89
N PRO A 91 2.91 5.23 12.73
CA PRO A 91 1.46 5.05 12.73
C PRO A 91 0.82 5.47 11.41
N LEU A 92 1.37 6.45 10.69
CA LEU A 92 0.89 6.84 9.36
C LEU A 92 1.11 5.72 8.33
N VAL A 93 2.27 5.06 8.36
CA VAL A 93 2.55 3.91 7.49
C VAL A 93 1.68 2.71 7.87
N GLU A 94 1.44 2.50 9.17
CA GLU A 94 0.56 1.44 9.66
C GLU A 94 -0.91 1.65 9.26
N THR A 95 -1.43 2.89 9.34
CA THR A 95 -2.79 3.20 8.87
C THR A 95 -2.92 3.05 7.37
N GLN A 96 -1.94 3.53 6.59
CA GLN A 96 -1.93 3.32 5.14
C GLN A 96 -1.92 1.82 4.80
N PHE A 97 -1.10 1.03 5.49
CA PHE A 97 -1.07 -0.42 5.31
C PHE A 97 -2.45 -1.04 5.65
N ALA A 98 -3.04 -0.69 6.79
CA ALA A 98 -4.36 -1.21 7.19
C ALA A 98 -5.44 -0.88 6.16
N LEU A 99 -5.52 0.38 5.71
CA LEU A 99 -6.52 0.81 4.72
C LEU A 99 -6.42 0.07 3.38
N ASN A 100 -5.20 -0.29 2.95
CA ASN A 100 -5.00 -1.02 1.70
C ASN A 100 -5.12 -2.54 1.87
N PHE A 101 -4.74 -3.06 3.04
CA PHE A 101 -4.76 -4.50 3.31
C PHE A 101 -6.16 -5.01 3.66
N THR A 102 -6.95 -4.23 4.40
CA THR A 102 -8.29 -4.64 4.84
C THR A 102 -9.22 -5.01 3.69
N PRO A 103 -9.36 -4.23 2.60
CA PRO A 103 -10.22 -4.59 1.47
C PRO A 103 -9.78 -5.90 0.80
N ILE A 104 -8.46 -6.12 0.66
CA ILE A 104 -7.90 -7.35 0.07
C ILE A 104 -8.26 -8.56 0.95
N LEU A 105 -8.08 -8.43 2.27
CA LEU A 105 -8.40 -9.50 3.21
C LEU A 105 -9.90 -9.81 3.22
N VAL A 106 -10.76 -8.77 3.21
CA VAL A 106 -12.21 -8.94 3.12
C VAL A 106 -12.61 -9.64 1.83
N TRP A 107 -12.02 -9.24 0.69
CA TRP A 107 -12.27 -9.90 -0.59
C TRP A 107 -11.81 -11.35 -0.60
N LEU A 108 -10.62 -11.65 -0.04
CA LEU A 108 -10.13 -13.04 0.07
C LEU A 108 -11.03 -13.89 0.96
N CYS A 109 -11.49 -13.35 2.10
CA CYS A 109 -12.43 -14.02 2.99
C CYS A 109 -13.79 -14.25 2.30
N TYR A 110 -14.26 -13.30 1.50
CA TYR A 110 -15.46 -13.46 0.69
C TYR A 110 -15.27 -14.61 -0.31
N ALA A 111 -14.19 -14.57 -1.10
CA ALA A 111 -13.91 -15.55 -2.16
C ALA A 111 -13.72 -16.99 -1.65
N THR A 112 -13.33 -17.20 -0.39
CA THR A 112 -13.18 -18.54 0.20
C THR A 112 -14.48 -19.13 0.74
N ILE A 113 -15.52 -18.33 0.92
CA ILE A 113 -16.84 -18.82 1.32
C ILE A 113 -17.46 -19.47 0.07
N PRO A 114 -17.86 -20.76 0.11
CA PRO A 114 -18.51 -21.40 -1.01
C PRO A 114 -19.85 -20.71 -1.26
N HIS A 115 -19.88 -19.84 -2.25
CA HIS A 115 -21.12 -19.24 -2.71
C HIS A 115 -21.87 -20.30 -3.51
N GLY A 116 -22.99 -20.79 -2.98
CA GLY A 116 -24.01 -21.47 -3.78
C GLY A 116 -24.69 -20.55 -4.81
N PHE A 117 -24.26 -19.29 -4.87
CA PHE A 117 -24.74 -18.25 -5.76
C PHE A 117 -23.69 -17.99 -6.84
N ASP A 118 -24.08 -18.21 -8.09
CA ASP A 118 -23.32 -17.80 -9.27
C ASP A 118 -23.09 -16.27 -9.20
N PRO A 119 -21.84 -15.77 -9.24
CA PRO A 119 -21.53 -14.33 -9.18
C PRO A 119 -22.22 -13.50 -10.28
N ARG A 120 -22.70 -14.16 -11.33
CA ARG A 120 -23.47 -13.57 -12.44
C ARG A 120 -24.97 -13.40 -12.13
N ALA A 121 -25.47 -14.01 -11.05
CA ALA A 121 -26.89 -14.09 -10.73
C ALA A 121 -27.39 -12.99 -9.77
N TYR A 122 -26.57 -11.96 -9.48
CA TYR A 122 -27.08 -10.80 -8.75
C TYR A 122 -28.13 -10.09 -9.61
N PRO A 123 -29.40 -10.02 -9.20
CA PRO A 123 -30.36 -9.18 -9.87
C PRO A 123 -29.91 -7.74 -9.67
N ILE A 124 -29.65 -7.05 -10.78
CA ILE A 124 -29.56 -5.60 -10.81
C ILE A 124 -30.98 -5.15 -10.43
N PHE A 125 -31.17 -4.69 -9.19
CA PHE A 125 -32.36 -3.91 -8.87
C PHE A 125 -32.18 -2.57 -9.60
N GLU A 126 -32.80 -2.48 -10.78
CA GLU A 126 -33.10 -1.20 -11.43
C GLU A 126 -33.97 -0.32 -10.53
#